data_AF-A0A671Q2T0-F1
#
_entry.id   AF-A0A671Q2T0-F1
#
_cell.length_a   1.000
_cell.length_b   1.000
_cell.length_c   1.000
_cell.angle_alpha   90.00
_cell.angle_beta   90.00
_cell.angle_gamma   90.00
#
_symmetry.space_group_name_H-M   'P 1'
#
loop_
_entity.id
_entity.type
_entity.pdbx_description
1 polymer ?
#
loop_
_entity_poly.entity_id
_entity_poly.type
_entity_poly.pdbx_seq_one_letter_code
_entity_poly.pdbx_strand_id
1 'polypeptide(L)'
;FKSSMAEATVGEDSPKEKESATPLTHNTLPGVGVALWERVLKASVTAGAFLLLYTLSQLTGLWVLYMLNGYRAFPAAHKVLDLLQYLLSTSDAYDQQMEIWRVESLLPLIATLFLGVVILGTGTLFCIKTLVPGNPSCFPDDRRQSMSRQPSFTYSEWTDAKQEDFYELDAVPETPVFDCFMDMKTEADPVTLTVKPVGLQERRGSNVSLTLDMCTPGTTEPYGALLSPREQSAQEYLQNASNLLTPEQLHKRALDDAALQAEFYETPMNFVDPKEYSFPGVVRKNRYKTILPNTHSRVCLKAKEEGDFLSTYINANYLKGYGGKEKAYIATQGPTVNTVGDFWRMVWQESCPIIVMITNIEEKNEKCTEYWPEDSVICEDIKITVKQVIQADDYSLRIFTVKSEGEERTLRQYWYTSWPDQKTPDKAPPLLELVREVEEARKQAPPNSGPVIVHCSAGIGRTGCFIATSILCQQLSNEAVVDILQATSQLRLDRGGMIQTAEQYQFVHHVLSLYERQLRETSEE
;
A
#
# COMPACT_ATOMS: atom_id res chain seq x y z
N PHE A 1 -14.83 -92.92 21.00
CA PHE A 1 -13.81 -93.91 20.59
C PHE A 1 -12.42 -93.34 20.87
N LYS A 2 -11.37 -94.18 20.87
CA LYS A 2 -9.91 -93.89 21.01
C LYS A 2 -9.41 -92.70 20.15
N SER A 3 -8.24 -92.07 20.33
CA SER A 3 -7.20 -91.93 21.39
C SER A 3 -6.19 -90.88 20.86
N SER A 4 -5.83 -89.78 21.53
CA SER A 4 -4.77 -89.61 22.56
C SER A 4 -3.37 -90.17 22.22
N MET A 5 -2.40 -89.25 21.98
CA MET A 5 -1.01 -89.17 22.49
C MET A 5 -0.34 -87.88 21.88
N ALA A 6 0.20 -86.91 22.64
CA ALA A 6 1.45 -86.88 23.45
C ALA A 6 2.70 -86.51 22.59
N GLU A 7 3.70 -85.72 22.99
CA GLU A 7 4.06 -84.98 24.24
C GLU A 7 5.21 -83.95 23.91
N ALA A 8 5.75 -83.01 24.71
CA ALA A 8 5.62 -82.61 26.13
C ALA A 8 6.06 -81.12 26.42
N THR A 9 5.96 -80.73 27.69
CA THR A 9 6.62 -79.70 28.58
C THR A 9 7.92 -78.94 28.16
N VAL A 10 8.38 -77.81 28.77
CA VAL A 10 8.27 -77.22 30.15
C VAL A 10 8.33 -75.67 30.16
N GLY A 11 7.54 -75.01 31.04
CA GLY A 11 7.79 -73.81 31.91
C GLY A 11 8.63 -72.56 31.49
N GLU A 12 8.68 -71.46 32.25
CA GLU A 12 7.87 -70.97 33.40
C GLU A 12 8.12 -69.45 33.62
N ASP A 13 7.16 -68.73 34.21
CA ASP A 13 7.23 -67.39 34.84
C ASP A 13 7.65 -66.08 34.10
N SER A 14 7.22 -64.96 34.70
CA SER A 14 7.52 -63.54 34.41
C SER A 14 7.32 -62.73 35.74
N PRO A 15 7.55 -61.39 35.84
CA PRO A 15 8.06 -60.40 34.86
C PRO A 15 9.19 -59.51 35.44
N LYS A 16 9.65 -58.48 34.67
CA LYS A 16 9.94 -57.11 35.18
C LYS A 16 10.27 -56.09 34.09
N GLU A 17 10.09 -54.81 34.40
CA GLU A 17 10.24 -53.70 33.45
C GLU A 17 11.71 -53.34 33.12
N LYS A 18 11.90 -52.64 31.99
CA LYS A 18 12.79 -51.48 31.89
C LYS A 18 12.41 -50.57 30.73
N GLU A 19 12.44 -49.26 30.97
CA GLU A 19 11.91 -48.22 30.08
C GLU A 19 12.88 -47.86 28.95
N SER A 20 12.32 -47.32 27.86
CA SER A 20 13.07 -46.75 26.74
C SER A 20 13.46 -45.29 26.99
N ALA A 21 14.74 -44.95 26.91
CA ALA A 21 15.23 -43.58 26.99
C ALA A 21 16.04 -43.21 25.74
N THR A 22 15.56 -42.19 25.00
CA THR A 22 16.21 -41.66 23.79
C THR A 22 16.87 -40.31 24.13
N PRO A 23 18.16 -40.07 23.80
CA PRO A 23 18.84 -38.84 24.19
C PRO A 23 18.43 -37.64 23.32
N LEU A 24 18.10 -36.52 23.98
CA LEU A 24 17.90 -35.21 23.36
C LEU A 24 19.18 -34.36 23.45
N THR A 25 19.60 -33.77 22.33
CA THR A 25 20.80 -32.91 22.25
C THR A 25 20.46 -31.44 22.48
N HIS A 26 21.07 -30.82 23.51
CA HIS A 26 21.01 -29.38 23.72
C HIS A 26 21.90 -28.62 22.72
N ASN A 27 21.37 -27.53 22.16
CA ASN A 27 22.14 -26.49 21.48
C ASN A 27 21.96 -25.15 22.22
N THR A 28 23.06 -24.52 22.62
CA THR A 28 23.08 -23.17 23.23
C THR A 28 23.60 -22.14 22.23
N LEU A 29 22.91 -20.99 22.10
CA LEU A 29 23.30 -19.89 21.20
C LEU A 29 24.27 -18.89 21.87
N PRO A 30 25.47 -18.66 21.31
CA PRO A 30 26.29 -17.49 21.61
C PRO A 30 25.96 -16.34 20.63
N GLY A 31 25.59 -15.16 21.13
CA GLY A 31 25.41 -13.97 20.25
C GLY A 31 24.86 -12.68 20.86
N VAL A 32 24.10 -12.74 21.95
CA VAL A 32 23.33 -11.57 22.44
C VAL A 32 24.24 -10.45 23.00
N GLY A 33 25.31 -10.78 23.72
CA GLY A 33 26.15 -9.79 24.42
C GLY A 33 26.92 -8.84 23.50
N VAL A 34 27.49 -9.34 22.40
CA VAL A 34 28.29 -8.53 21.46
C VAL A 34 27.43 -7.48 20.77
N ALA A 35 26.23 -7.87 20.34
CA ALA A 35 25.29 -6.97 19.66
C ALA A 35 24.78 -5.82 20.55
N LEU A 36 24.77 -5.99 21.89
CA LEU A 36 24.44 -4.91 22.82
C LEU A 36 25.60 -3.91 22.96
N TRP A 37 26.85 -4.41 23.07
CA TRP A 37 28.03 -3.57 23.23
C TRP A 37 28.27 -2.66 22.01
N GLU A 38 28.12 -3.18 20.79
CA GLU A 38 28.19 -2.38 19.57
C GLU A 38 27.11 -1.27 19.51
N ARG A 39 25.88 -1.56 19.96
CA ARG A 39 24.80 -0.56 20.02
C ARG A 39 25.11 0.54 21.03
N VAL A 40 25.60 0.20 22.22
CA VAL A 40 25.99 1.16 23.26
C VAL A 40 27.18 2.03 22.80
N LEU A 41 28.17 1.44 22.12
CA LEU A 41 29.29 2.17 21.53
C LEU A 41 28.80 3.14 20.44
N LYS A 42 27.94 2.68 19.53
CA LYS A 42 27.37 3.49 18.44
C LYS A 42 26.49 4.63 18.96
N ALA A 43 25.69 4.38 20.00
CA ALA A 43 24.90 5.40 20.69
C ALA A 43 25.80 6.44 21.35
N SER A 44 26.84 6.01 22.09
CA SER A 44 27.80 6.89 22.76
C SER A 44 28.56 7.80 21.78
N VAL A 45 29.08 7.23 20.68
CA VAL A 45 29.77 8.00 19.62
C VAL A 45 28.82 9.00 18.96
N THR A 46 27.56 8.62 18.73
CA THR A 46 26.57 9.51 18.12
C THR A 46 26.17 10.64 19.07
N ALA A 47 25.96 10.35 20.37
CA ALA A 47 25.68 11.36 21.39
C ALA A 47 26.82 12.40 21.49
N GLY A 48 28.08 11.94 21.47
CA GLY A 48 29.25 12.81 21.41
C GLY A 48 29.28 13.72 20.17
N ALA A 49 28.92 13.18 19.00
CA ALA A 49 28.83 13.96 17.76
C ALA A 49 27.72 15.03 17.80
N PHE A 50 26.53 14.70 18.33
CA PHE A 50 25.45 15.68 18.51
C PHE A 50 25.80 16.77 19.54
N LEU A 51 26.51 16.41 20.63
CA LEU A 51 26.96 17.37 21.64
C LEU A 51 28.04 18.32 21.08
N LEU A 52 28.95 17.82 20.26
CA LEU A 52 29.94 18.63 19.54
C LEU A 52 29.30 19.53 18.47
N LEU A 53 28.28 19.04 17.76
CA LEU A 53 27.50 19.85 16.81
C LEU A 53 26.74 20.98 17.54
N TYR A 54 26.16 20.68 18.71
CA TYR A 54 25.51 21.67 19.56
C TYR A 54 26.48 22.76 20.01
N THR A 55 27.66 22.42 20.55
CA THR A 55 28.62 23.44 21.02
C THR A 55 29.14 24.30 19.87
N LEU A 56 29.50 23.72 18.73
CA LEU A 56 29.88 24.49 17.53
C LEU A 56 28.75 25.41 17.04
N SER A 57 27.49 24.96 17.12
CA SER A 57 26.33 25.78 16.75
C SER A 57 26.10 26.97 17.70
N GLN A 58 26.35 26.82 18.99
CA GLN A 58 26.25 27.95 19.94
C GLN A 58 27.41 28.94 19.78
N LEU A 59 28.63 28.44 19.55
CA LEU A 59 29.82 29.30 19.35
C LEU A 59 29.76 30.11 18.05
N THR A 60 29.32 29.49 16.95
CA THR A 60 29.08 30.20 15.69
C THR A 60 27.94 31.21 15.82
N GLY A 61 26.88 30.88 16.55
CA GLY A 61 25.81 31.82 16.90
C GLY A 61 26.29 33.06 17.67
N LEU A 62 27.06 32.86 18.73
CA LEU A 62 27.69 33.94 19.51
C LEU A 62 28.66 34.77 18.66
N TRP A 63 29.43 34.15 17.76
CA TRP A 63 30.33 34.85 16.85
C TRP A 63 29.57 35.75 15.86
N VAL A 64 28.44 35.27 15.33
CA VAL A 64 27.55 36.06 14.47
C VAL A 64 26.87 37.18 15.26
N LEU A 65 26.52 36.99 16.54
CA LEU A 65 25.99 38.05 17.39
C LEU A 65 27.00 39.21 17.56
N TYR A 66 28.26 38.92 17.84
CA TYR A 66 29.30 39.95 17.91
C TYR A 66 29.54 40.64 16.55
N MET A 67 29.47 39.90 15.44
CA MET A 67 29.52 40.49 14.09
C MET A 67 28.36 41.47 13.82
N LEU A 68 27.14 41.12 14.22
CA LEU A 68 25.96 41.98 14.06
C LEU A 68 26.04 43.23 14.96
N ASN A 69 26.68 43.12 16.13
CA ASN A 69 26.98 44.26 17.01
C ASN A 69 28.18 45.11 16.53
N GLY A 70 28.61 44.98 15.27
CA GLY A 70 29.57 45.88 14.62
C GLY A 70 31.05 45.50 14.77
N TYR A 71 31.38 44.39 15.45
CA TYR A 71 32.76 43.90 15.51
C TYR A 71 33.18 43.27 14.18
N ARG A 72 34.46 43.40 13.81
CA ARG A 72 35.03 42.66 12.66
C ARG A 72 35.27 41.20 13.04
N ALA A 73 35.29 40.31 12.04
CA ALA A 73 35.32 38.85 12.22
C ALA A 73 36.39 38.33 13.20
N PHE A 74 37.62 38.86 13.13
CA PHE A 74 38.73 38.41 13.97
C PHE A 74 38.63 38.93 15.43
N PRO A 75 38.35 40.23 15.70
CA PRO A 75 37.93 40.69 17.02
C PRO A 75 36.70 39.97 17.60
N ALA A 76 35.68 39.70 16.79
CA ALA A 76 34.48 38.96 17.21
C ALA A 76 34.83 37.53 17.66
N ALA A 77 35.74 36.85 16.97
CA ALA A 77 36.21 35.52 17.36
C ALA A 77 37.00 35.55 18.68
N HIS A 78 37.82 36.58 18.90
CA HIS A 78 38.50 36.77 20.19
C HIS A 78 37.48 36.98 21.33
N LYS A 79 36.42 37.77 21.14
CA LYS A 79 35.40 37.97 22.18
C LYS A 79 34.58 36.71 22.52
N VAL A 80 34.40 35.79 21.58
CA VAL A 80 33.83 34.46 21.88
C VAL A 80 34.83 33.59 22.65
N LEU A 81 36.12 33.68 22.35
CA LEU A 81 37.17 32.93 23.06
C LEU A 81 37.39 33.46 24.49
N ASP A 82 37.40 34.78 24.69
CA ASP A 82 37.42 35.44 26.00
C ASP A 82 36.25 34.93 26.88
N LEU A 83 35.03 34.90 26.30
CA LEU A 83 33.82 34.47 27.00
C LEU A 83 33.85 32.96 27.33
N LEU A 84 34.37 32.13 26.42
CA LEU A 84 34.61 30.71 26.67
C LEU A 84 35.61 30.50 27.82
N GLN A 85 36.73 31.23 27.79
CA GLN A 85 37.78 31.13 28.81
C GLN A 85 37.25 31.58 30.18
N TYR A 86 36.42 32.62 30.23
CA TYR A 86 35.71 33.04 31.44
C TYR A 86 34.78 31.94 31.97
N LEU A 87 33.90 31.39 31.13
CA LEU A 87 32.96 30.31 31.50
C LEU A 87 33.65 29.00 31.92
N LEU A 88 34.89 28.76 31.46
CA LEU A 88 35.72 27.62 31.85
C LEU A 88 36.64 27.90 33.05
N SER A 89 36.71 29.16 33.52
CA SER A 89 37.53 29.55 34.66
C SER A 89 36.71 29.62 35.95
N THR A 90 37.10 28.84 36.97
CA THR A 90 36.46 28.85 38.29
C THR A 90 37.02 29.97 39.19
N SER A 91 37.06 31.21 38.68
CA SER A 91 37.69 32.34 39.35
C SER A 91 36.73 33.51 39.50
N ASP A 92 36.52 33.98 40.73
CA ASP A 92 35.72 35.15 41.06
C ASP A 92 36.41 36.45 40.58
N ALA A 93 36.15 36.82 39.32
CA ALA A 93 36.66 38.05 38.68
C ALA A 93 35.55 39.11 38.55
N TYR A 94 34.97 39.49 39.70
CA TYR A 94 33.84 40.41 39.84
C TYR A 94 34.20 41.89 39.57
N ASP A 95 34.71 42.23 38.37
CA ASP A 95 34.89 43.65 37.98
C ASP A 95 34.91 43.98 36.47
N GLN A 96 34.76 43.01 35.55
CA GLN A 96 34.64 43.31 34.10
C GLN A 96 33.18 43.31 33.59
N GLN A 97 32.25 43.63 34.48
CA GLN A 97 30.80 43.48 34.32
C GLN A 97 30.13 44.83 33.99
N MET A 98 30.18 45.30 32.74
CA MET A 98 29.23 46.33 32.22
C MET A 98 29.12 46.45 30.68
N GLU A 99 30.09 46.01 29.85
CA GLU A 99 29.98 46.18 28.38
C GLU A 99 29.33 45.00 27.61
N ILE A 100 29.43 43.76 28.11
CA ILE A 100 29.01 42.55 27.36
C ILE A 100 27.48 42.51 27.12
N TRP A 101 26.68 43.15 27.97
CA TRP A 101 25.22 43.05 27.98
C TRP A 101 24.47 44.24 27.35
N ARG A 102 25.10 45.02 26.46
CA ARG A 102 24.43 46.11 25.72
C ARG A 102 23.61 45.57 24.53
N VAL A 103 22.61 44.75 24.83
CA VAL A 103 21.86 43.93 23.86
C VAL A 103 20.57 44.62 23.41
N GLU A 104 20.60 45.26 22.23
CA GLU A 104 19.38 45.58 21.46
C GLU A 104 18.88 44.39 20.61
N SER A 105 19.63 43.27 20.61
CA SER A 105 19.45 42.11 19.73
C SER A 105 18.97 40.85 20.47
N LEU A 106 17.74 40.87 20.98
CA LEU A 106 17.10 39.70 21.61
C LEU A 106 16.84 38.54 20.63
N LEU A 107 16.46 38.83 19.38
CA LEU A 107 16.12 37.83 18.36
C LEU A 107 17.22 36.78 18.11
N PRO A 108 18.48 37.14 17.80
CA PRO A 108 19.53 36.15 17.51
C PRO A 108 19.84 35.22 18.69
N LEU A 109 19.78 35.70 19.94
CA LEU A 109 19.95 34.85 21.13
C LEU A 109 18.82 33.82 21.29
N ILE A 110 17.59 34.19 20.97
CA ILE A 110 16.44 33.28 20.96
C ILE A 110 16.59 32.26 19.80
N ALA A 111 17.10 32.68 18.65
CA ALA A 111 17.33 31.80 17.51
C ALA A 111 18.42 30.74 17.77
N THR A 112 19.52 31.10 18.43
CA THR A 112 20.58 30.14 18.81
C THR A 112 20.09 29.15 19.88
N LEU A 113 19.30 29.62 20.84
CA LEU A 113 18.65 28.76 21.84
C LEU A 113 17.73 27.73 21.17
N PHE A 114 16.84 28.18 20.27
CA PHE A 114 15.91 27.31 19.55
C PHE A 114 16.63 26.25 18.69
N LEU A 115 17.65 26.65 17.93
CA LEU A 115 18.48 25.73 17.15
C LEU A 115 19.18 24.70 18.05
N GLY A 116 19.64 25.11 19.23
CA GLY A 116 20.22 24.23 20.23
C GLY A 116 19.26 23.15 20.73
N VAL A 117 18.01 23.53 21.04
CA VAL A 117 16.95 22.58 21.46
C VAL A 117 16.65 21.57 20.35
N VAL A 118 16.60 22.00 19.08
CA VAL A 118 16.37 21.10 17.94
C VAL A 118 17.51 20.10 17.76
N ILE A 119 18.78 20.53 17.87
CA ILE A 119 19.94 19.64 17.76
C ILE A 119 19.95 18.60 18.89
N LEU A 120 19.68 19.00 20.13
CA LEU A 120 19.64 18.08 21.27
C LEU A 120 18.44 17.11 21.18
N GLY A 121 17.25 17.61 20.82
CA GLY A 121 16.04 16.78 20.68
C GLY A 121 16.11 15.76 19.54
N THR A 122 16.78 16.09 18.43
CA THR A 122 17.03 15.12 17.35
C THR A 122 18.11 14.10 17.73
N GLY A 123 19.15 14.51 18.47
CA GLY A 123 20.17 13.61 19.00
C GLY A 123 19.63 12.58 19.99
N THR A 124 18.79 12.99 20.94
CA THR A 124 18.18 12.07 21.92
C THR A 124 17.22 11.08 21.26
N LEU A 125 16.36 11.54 20.34
CA LEU A 125 15.47 10.66 19.55
C LEU A 125 16.25 9.61 18.73
N PHE A 126 17.42 9.97 18.20
CA PHE A 126 18.29 9.02 17.52
C PHE A 126 18.89 7.99 18.49
N CYS A 127 19.43 8.44 19.63
CA CYS A 127 20.04 7.56 20.62
C CYS A 127 19.04 6.54 21.20
N ILE A 128 17.81 6.98 21.49
CA ILE A 128 16.72 6.10 21.93
C ILE A 128 16.46 5.01 20.87
N LYS A 129 16.38 5.38 19.58
CA LYS A 129 16.19 4.43 18.48
C LYS A 129 17.36 3.47 18.23
N THR A 130 18.58 3.80 18.65
CA THR A 130 19.72 2.86 18.56
C THR A 130 19.83 1.91 19.75
N LEU A 131 19.17 2.23 20.88
CA LEU A 131 19.24 1.44 22.11
C LEU A 131 18.03 0.49 22.27
N VAL A 132 16.82 0.93 21.91
CA VAL A 132 15.60 0.10 22.02
C VAL A 132 15.50 -0.86 20.83
N PRO A 133 15.39 -2.19 21.06
CA PRO A 133 15.17 -3.14 19.97
C PRO A 133 13.75 -3.03 19.41
N GLY A 134 13.63 -2.79 18.10
CA GLY A 134 12.41 -3.11 17.36
C GLY A 134 12.28 -4.63 17.19
N ASN A 135 11.03 -5.11 17.10
CA ASN A 135 10.74 -6.54 16.91
C ASN A 135 11.32 -7.02 15.57
N PRO A 136 12.10 -8.12 15.52
CA PRO A 136 12.76 -8.56 14.29
C PRO A 136 11.75 -9.27 13.36
N SER A 137 11.27 -8.56 12.34
CA SER A 137 10.53 -9.14 11.22
C SER A 137 11.45 -10.08 10.43
N CYS A 138 11.16 -11.39 10.45
CA CYS A 138 12.01 -12.40 9.84
C CYS A 138 11.77 -12.53 8.31
N PHE A 139 12.35 -11.62 7.53
CA PHE A 139 12.53 -11.78 6.08
C PHE A 139 13.91 -11.25 5.64
N PRO A 140 14.61 -11.90 4.69
CA PRO A 140 15.85 -11.37 4.13
C PRO A 140 15.52 -10.22 3.16
N ASP A 141 15.89 -8.99 3.54
CA ASP A 141 15.72 -7.80 2.70
C ASP A 141 16.69 -7.80 1.51
N ASP A 142 16.19 -8.09 0.31
CA ASP A 142 16.83 -7.67 -0.94
C ASP A 142 15.80 -7.26 -2.03
N ARG A 143 14.87 -6.36 -1.65
CA ARG A 143 14.07 -5.60 -2.62
C ARG A 143 13.60 -4.26 -2.07
N ARG A 144 13.95 -3.18 -2.77
CA ARG A 144 13.49 -1.81 -2.47
C ARG A 144 11.95 -1.73 -2.38
N GLN A 145 11.43 -1.30 -1.25
CA GLN A 145 10.13 -0.63 -1.16
C GLN A 145 10.25 0.67 -0.37
N SER A 146 9.73 1.76 -0.95
CA SER A 146 9.66 3.08 -0.32
C SER A 146 8.30 3.26 0.35
N MET A 147 8.14 2.75 1.57
CA MET A 147 6.89 2.92 2.33
C MET A 147 6.81 4.31 2.97
N SER A 148 5.72 5.02 2.66
CA SER A 148 5.35 6.27 3.33
C SER A 148 4.56 5.96 4.61
N ARG A 149 4.66 6.83 5.62
CA ARG A 149 4.16 6.54 6.98
C ARG A 149 2.63 6.64 7.07
N GLN A 150 2.00 5.65 7.68
CA GLN A 150 0.60 5.71 8.13
C GLN A 150 0.46 6.51 9.45
N PRO A 151 -0.66 7.21 9.66
CA PRO A 151 -1.25 7.49 10.96
C PRO A 151 -2.41 6.51 11.26
N SER A 152 -2.65 6.17 12.53
CA SER A 152 -3.77 5.31 12.95
C SER A 152 -5.10 6.06 12.98
N PHE A 153 -6.18 5.36 12.61
CA PHE A 153 -7.57 5.84 12.75
C PHE A 153 -8.05 5.74 14.20
N THR A 154 -8.97 6.61 14.62
CA THR A 154 -9.57 6.61 15.98
C THR A 154 -11.08 6.39 15.91
N TYR A 155 -11.57 5.47 16.74
CA TYR A 155 -12.86 4.76 16.54
C TYR A 155 -14.10 5.50 17.10
N SER A 156 -14.01 6.82 17.31
CA SER A 156 -14.76 7.54 18.36
C SER A 156 -16.26 7.83 18.10
N GLU A 157 -16.84 7.41 16.97
CA GLU A 157 -18.28 7.59 16.67
C GLU A 157 -19.02 6.27 16.37
N TRP A 158 -18.35 5.10 16.47
CA TRP A 158 -18.86 3.83 15.92
C TRP A 158 -19.43 2.83 16.95
N THR A 159 -19.57 3.22 18.21
CA THR A 159 -19.96 2.29 19.30
C THR A 159 -21.04 2.83 20.26
N ASP A 160 -21.69 3.96 19.97
CA ASP A 160 -22.66 4.57 20.91
C ASP A 160 -24.07 3.94 20.81
N ALA A 161 -24.14 2.64 21.10
CA ALA A 161 -25.36 1.91 21.40
C ALA A 161 -25.34 1.56 22.89
N LYS A 162 -26.25 2.19 23.66
CA LYS A 162 -26.31 2.07 25.12
C LYS A 162 -26.38 0.62 25.58
N GLN A 163 -25.44 0.20 26.43
CA GLN A 163 -25.54 -1.04 27.20
C GLN A 163 -25.01 -0.79 28.62
N GLU A 164 -25.73 -1.32 29.61
CA GLU A 164 -25.63 -0.91 31.01
C GLU A 164 -24.54 -1.68 31.79
N ASP A 165 -24.13 -1.13 32.94
CA ASP A 165 -23.00 -1.61 33.73
C ASP A 165 -23.13 -3.07 34.21
N PHE A 166 -22.10 -3.89 33.99
CA PHE A 166 -21.74 -4.98 34.88
C PHE A 166 -20.21 -5.14 34.95
N TYR A 167 -19.67 -5.06 36.17
CA TYR A 167 -18.25 -5.26 36.46
C TYR A 167 -17.97 -6.73 36.81
N GLU A 168 -16.86 -7.26 36.31
CA GLU A 168 -16.11 -8.31 37.02
C GLU A 168 -14.60 -8.16 36.74
N LEU A 169 -13.78 -8.46 37.75
CA LEU A 169 -12.32 -8.31 37.74
C LEU A 169 -11.66 -9.69 37.82
N ASP A 170 -10.59 -9.89 37.05
CA ASP A 170 -9.46 -10.79 37.33
C ASP A 170 -8.41 -10.60 36.21
N ALA A 171 -7.12 -10.97 36.33
CA ALA A 171 -6.17 -10.96 37.45
C ALA A 171 -4.78 -11.23 36.82
N VAL A 172 -3.75 -10.45 37.15
CA VAL A 172 -2.44 -10.55 36.48
C VAL A 172 -1.51 -11.55 37.19
N PRO A 173 -0.93 -12.55 36.52
CA PRO A 173 0.11 -13.41 37.09
C PRO A 173 1.48 -12.70 37.07
N GLU A 174 2.15 -12.67 38.22
CA GLU A 174 3.51 -12.12 38.37
C GLU A 174 4.59 -13.11 37.92
N THR A 175 5.73 -12.60 37.44
CA THR A 175 6.93 -13.41 37.14
C THR A 175 8.01 -13.24 38.23
N PRO A 176 8.55 -14.32 38.82
CA PRO A 176 9.50 -14.23 39.93
C PRO A 176 10.92 -13.80 39.49
N VAL A 177 11.60 -13.09 40.39
CA VAL A 177 13.01 -12.68 40.28
C VAL A 177 13.92 -13.76 40.89
N PHE A 178 15.10 -13.97 40.30
CA PHE A 178 16.21 -14.69 40.93
C PHE A 178 17.56 -14.04 40.60
N ASP A 179 18.41 -13.91 41.61
CA ASP A 179 19.76 -13.31 41.52
C ASP A 179 20.81 -14.28 40.99
N CYS A 180 21.88 -13.74 40.39
CA CYS A 180 23.10 -14.47 40.03
C CYS A 180 24.32 -13.94 40.80
N PHE A 181 25.07 -14.84 41.42
CA PHE A 181 26.34 -14.55 42.09
C PHE A 181 27.48 -15.40 41.51
N MET A 182 28.62 -14.75 41.23
CA MET A 182 29.98 -15.32 41.14
C MET A 182 30.25 -16.33 39.97
N ASP A 183 31.47 -16.51 39.47
CA ASP A 183 32.73 -15.79 39.70
C ASP A 183 33.64 -15.75 38.45
N MET A 184 34.72 -14.96 38.49
CA MET A 184 35.71 -14.83 37.41
C MET A 184 36.77 -15.95 37.38
N LYS A 185 37.31 -16.25 36.19
CA LYS A 185 38.74 -16.60 35.99
C LYS A 185 39.21 -16.43 34.54
N THR A 186 40.53 -16.36 34.36
CA THR A 186 41.22 -15.78 33.19
C THR A 186 42.45 -16.59 32.75
N GLU A 187 42.66 -16.74 31.44
CA GLU A 187 43.93 -16.96 30.70
C GLU A 187 43.53 -16.99 29.19
N ALA A 188 44.17 -16.35 28.19
CA ALA A 188 45.59 -16.11 27.84
C ALA A 188 46.30 -17.37 27.28
N ASP A 189 46.90 -17.42 26.08
CA ASP A 189 46.96 -16.45 24.96
C ASP A 189 47.00 -17.19 23.56
N PRO A 190 47.79 -16.91 22.48
CA PRO A 190 47.26 -17.02 21.11
C PRO A 190 47.97 -18.04 20.17
N VAL A 191 47.73 -17.91 18.84
CA VAL A 191 48.32 -18.67 17.69
C VAL A 191 47.65 -20.05 17.47
N THR A 192 47.01 -20.37 16.33
CA THR A 192 47.53 -20.36 14.94
C THR A 192 46.40 -20.33 13.89
N LEU A 193 46.57 -19.64 12.77
CA LEU A 193 45.67 -19.74 11.59
C LEU A 193 46.14 -20.82 10.61
N THR A 194 45.36 -21.89 10.39
CA THR A 194 45.44 -22.74 9.18
C THR A 194 44.07 -23.29 8.80
N VAL A 195 43.68 -23.11 7.52
CA VAL A 195 42.44 -23.67 6.96
C VAL A 195 42.79 -24.93 6.18
N LYS A 196 42.11 -26.06 6.45
CA LYS A 196 42.17 -27.26 5.62
C LYS A 196 40.99 -27.27 4.63
N PRO A 197 41.24 -27.41 3.31
CA PRO A 197 40.17 -27.73 2.38
C PRO A 197 39.72 -29.18 2.58
N VAL A 198 38.41 -29.42 2.64
CA VAL A 198 37.81 -30.76 2.66
C VAL A 198 36.94 -30.88 1.41
N GLY A 199 37.13 -31.97 0.65
CA GLY A 199 36.61 -32.10 -0.71
C GLY A 199 35.11 -32.43 -0.79
N LEU A 200 34.57 -32.28 -2.00
CA LEU A 200 33.23 -32.73 -2.37
C LEU A 200 33.06 -34.23 -2.10
N GLN A 201 32.07 -34.58 -1.30
CA GLN A 201 31.72 -35.96 -0.96
C GLN A 201 30.31 -36.28 -1.48
N GLU A 202 30.18 -36.55 -2.78
CA GLU A 202 28.91 -36.98 -3.38
C GLU A 202 28.42 -38.30 -2.78
N ARG A 203 27.15 -38.34 -2.36
CA ARG A 203 26.37 -39.60 -2.28
C ARG A 203 24.90 -39.36 -2.61
N ARG A 204 24.51 -39.82 -3.81
CA ARG A 204 23.21 -40.37 -4.25
C ARG A 204 21.92 -39.74 -3.67
N GLY A 205 20.98 -39.21 -4.46
CA GLY A 205 20.91 -39.12 -5.91
C GLY A 205 19.48 -39.27 -6.42
N SER A 206 18.88 -38.18 -6.89
CA SER A 206 17.68 -38.19 -7.71
C SER A 206 18.09 -37.90 -9.15
N ASN A 207 17.98 -38.89 -10.04
CA ASN A 207 18.54 -38.82 -11.39
C ASN A 207 17.62 -38.11 -12.39
N VAL A 208 17.01 -36.98 -11.99
CA VAL A 208 16.31 -36.07 -12.90
C VAL A 208 17.26 -34.92 -13.23
N SER A 209 18.15 -35.17 -14.19
CA SER A 209 18.84 -34.08 -14.88
C SER A 209 17.80 -33.24 -15.61
N LEU A 210 17.72 -31.94 -15.31
CA LEU A 210 16.99 -30.97 -16.13
C LEU A 210 17.79 -30.68 -17.41
N THR A 211 17.89 -31.70 -18.25
CA THR A 211 18.46 -31.59 -19.59
C THR A 211 17.44 -30.87 -20.46
N LEU A 212 17.60 -29.55 -20.61
CA LEU A 212 16.87 -28.77 -21.59
C LEU A 212 17.23 -29.28 -23.00
N ASP A 213 16.30 -30.02 -23.61
CA ASP A 213 16.46 -30.50 -24.97
C ASP A 213 16.24 -29.34 -25.96
N MET A 214 17.35 -28.82 -26.49
CA MET A 214 17.36 -27.71 -27.45
C MET A 214 17.28 -28.19 -28.92
N CYS A 215 16.97 -29.47 -29.16
CA CYS A 215 17.15 -30.13 -30.46
C CYS A 215 15.85 -30.54 -31.18
N THR A 216 14.83 -29.68 -31.21
CA THR A 216 13.70 -29.81 -32.17
C THR A 216 13.47 -28.53 -33.00
N PRO A 217 14.34 -28.20 -33.96
CA PRO A 217 14.10 -27.12 -34.92
C PRO A 217 13.19 -27.60 -36.06
N GLY A 218 11.85 -27.65 -35.86
CA GLY A 218 11.00 -28.34 -36.85
C GLY A 218 9.48 -28.23 -36.80
N THR A 219 8.85 -27.34 -36.03
CA THR A 219 7.38 -27.13 -36.12
C THR A 219 7.00 -25.66 -35.90
N THR A 220 6.48 -25.02 -36.94
CA THR A 220 6.01 -23.63 -36.89
C THR A 220 4.55 -23.56 -36.45
N GLU A 221 4.27 -23.94 -35.21
CA GLU A 221 3.09 -23.41 -34.53
C GLU A 221 3.36 -21.96 -34.09
N PRO A 222 2.37 -21.06 -34.13
CA PRO A 222 2.58 -19.68 -33.73
C PRO A 222 2.95 -19.63 -32.25
N TYR A 223 4.10 -19.04 -31.93
CA TYR A 223 4.65 -18.98 -30.58
C TYR A 223 3.87 -17.98 -29.72
N GLY A 224 2.63 -18.34 -29.38
CA GLY A 224 1.84 -17.66 -28.34
C GLY A 224 2.67 -17.62 -27.07
N ALA A 225 2.80 -16.45 -26.46
CA ALA A 225 3.76 -16.21 -25.40
C ALA A 225 3.54 -17.19 -24.23
N LEU A 226 4.45 -18.15 -24.09
CA LEU A 226 4.46 -19.08 -22.96
C LEU A 226 4.73 -18.29 -21.69
N LEU A 227 3.65 -17.96 -20.97
CA LEU A 227 3.67 -17.31 -19.67
C LEU A 227 4.65 -18.05 -18.75
N SER A 228 5.43 -17.31 -17.96
CA SER A 228 6.30 -17.95 -16.96
C SER A 228 5.46 -18.69 -15.92
N PRO A 229 6.00 -19.71 -15.22
CA PRO A 229 5.25 -20.45 -14.19
C PRO A 229 4.64 -19.55 -13.09
N ARG A 230 5.23 -18.37 -12.84
CA ARG A 230 4.71 -17.37 -11.91
C ARG A 230 3.51 -16.60 -12.47
N GLU A 231 3.52 -16.28 -13.77
CA GLU A 231 2.38 -15.64 -14.44
C GLU A 231 1.22 -16.62 -14.62
N GLN A 232 1.51 -17.89 -14.96
CA GLN A 232 0.53 -18.97 -14.99
C GLN A 232 -0.16 -19.13 -13.62
N SER A 233 0.62 -19.29 -12.54
CA SER A 233 0.08 -19.43 -11.18
C SER A 233 -0.68 -18.17 -10.70
N ALA A 234 -0.24 -16.98 -11.08
CA ALA A 234 -0.96 -15.74 -10.76
C ALA A 234 -2.29 -15.62 -11.52
N GLN A 235 -2.34 -16.05 -12.79
CA GLN A 235 -3.56 -16.09 -13.58
C GLN A 235 -4.52 -17.18 -13.06
N GLU A 236 -4.01 -18.37 -12.73
CA GLU A 236 -4.78 -19.47 -12.15
C GLU A 236 -5.39 -19.09 -10.79
N TYR A 237 -4.64 -18.39 -9.93
CA TYR A 237 -5.19 -17.79 -8.70
C TYR A 237 -6.35 -16.85 -9.04
N LEU A 238 -6.13 -15.87 -9.91
CA LEU A 238 -7.14 -14.85 -10.23
C LEU A 238 -8.38 -15.40 -10.96
N GLN A 239 -8.28 -16.57 -11.57
CA GLN A 239 -9.40 -17.27 -12.21
C GLN A 239 -10.22 -18.14 -11.23
N ASN A 240 -9.61 -18.61 -10.14
CA ASN A 240 -10.22 -19.57 -9.22
C ASN A 240 -10.46 -19.02 -7.79
N ALA A 241 -9.89 -17.86 -7.44
CA ALA A 241 -10.02 -17.25 -6.13
C ALA A 241 -11.48 -16.84 -5.85
N SER A 242 -11.99 -17.30 -4.70
CA SER A 242 -13.37 -17.12 -4.26
C SER A 242 -13.41 -17.18 -2.73
N ASN A 243 -14.14 -16.24 -2.13
CA ASN A 243 -14.46 -16.23 -0.70
C ASN A 243 -15.90 -15.74 -0.55
N LEU A 244 -16.85 -16.65 -0.78
CA LEU A 244 -18.28 -16.36 -0.75
C LEU A 244 -18.76 -16.17 0.70
N LEU A 245 -19.20 -14.95 1.03
CA LEU A 245 -19.65 -14.56 2.35
C LEU A 245 -21.17 -14.50 2.42
N THR A 246 -21.76 -15.10 3.45
CA THR A 246 -23.10 -14.73 3.93
C THR A 246 -23.07 -13.36 4.63
N PRO A 247 -24.20 -12.69 4.84
CA PRO A 247 -24.24 -11.42 5.56
C PRO A 247 -23.57 -11.39 6.94
N GLU A 248 -23.78 -12.43 7.75
CA GLU A 248 -23.15 -12.53 9.08
C GLU A 248 -21.63 -12.67 8.96
N GLN A 249 -21.17 -13.44 7.96
CA GLN A 249 -19.76 -13.57 7.64
C GLN A 249 -19.18 -12.25 7.11
N LEU A 250 -19.92 -11.51 6.28
CA LEU A 250 -19.54 -10.19 5.77
C LEU A 250 -19.34 -9.19 6.91
N HIS A 251 -20.29 -9.06 7.85
CA HIS A 251 -20.12 -8.18 9.01
C HIS A 251 -18.92 -8.57 9.89
N LYS A 252 -18.70 -9.87 10.11
CA LYS A 252 -17.55 -10.35 10.89
C LYS A 252 -16.23 -10.10 10.14
N ARG A 253 -16.19 -10.35 8.83
CA ARG A 253 -15.02 -10.18 7.96
C ARG A 253 -14.64 -8.70 7.85
N ALA A 254 -15.63 -7.81 7.78
CA ALA A 254 -15.47 -6.36 7.79
C ALA A 254 -14.84 -5.79 9.09
N LEU A 255 -14.68 -6.59 10.15
CA LEU A 255 -13.99 -6.20 11.39
C LEU A 255 -12.61 -6.87 11.55
N ASP A 256 -12.21 -7.73 10.61
CA ASP A 256 -10.96 -8.49 10.64
C ASP A 256 -9.91 -7.86 9.69
N ASP A 257 -9.44 -6.68 10.07
CA ASP A 257 -8.46 -5.90 9.31
C ASP A 257 -7.20 -6.70 8.94
N ALA A 258 -6.72 -7.55 9.85
CA ALA A 258 -5.48 -8.29 9.67
C ALA A 258 -5.61 -9.38 8.60
N ALA A 259 -6.71 -10.14 8.61
CA ALA A 259 -6.92 -11.18 7.60
C ALA A 259 -7.42 -10.62 6.26
N LEU A 260 -8.06 -9.44 6.25
CA LEU A 260 -8.33 -8.68 5.02
C LEU A 260 -7.06 -8.14 4.36
N GLN A 261 -6.08 -7.69 5.16
CA GLN A 261 -4.75 -7.32 4.64
C GLN A 261 -4.02 -8.54 4.06
N ALA A 262 -4.05 -9.69 4.73
CA ALA A 262 -3.44 -10.92 4.22
C ALA A 262 -4.03 -11.32 2.85
N GLU A 263 -5.36 -11.45 2.77
CA GLU A 263 -6.09 -11.81 1.54
C GLU A 263 -5.80 -10.82 0.39
N PHE A 264 -5.73 -9.51 0.68
CA PHE A 264 -5.37 -8.48 -0.29
C PHE A 264 -3.94 -8.64 -0.84
N TYR A 265 -2.96 -8.97 0.03
CA TYR A 265 -1.54 -9.10 -0.36
C TYR A 265 -1.22 -10.44 -1.02
N GLU A 266 -1.98 -11.50 -0.74
CA GLU A 266 -1.91 -12.76 -1.48
C GLU A 266 -2.48 -12.64 -2.89
N THR A 267 -3.57 -11.87 -3.06
CA THR A 267 -4.20 -11.64 -4.37
C THR A 267 -3.23 -10.96 -5.36
N PRO A 268 -2.88 -11.58 -6.49
CA PRO A 268 -1.95 -10.99 -7.46
C PRO A 268 -2.46 -9.66 -8.05
N MET A 269 -1.54 -8.76 -8.42
CA MET A 269 -1.89 -7.43 -8.96
C MET A 269 -2.06 -7.40 -10.49
N ASN A 270 -1.62 -8.42 -11.24
CA ASN A 270 -1.74 -8.53 -12.71
C ASN A 270 -1.29 -7.29 -13.53
N PHE A 271 -0.24 -6.59 -13.08
CA PHE A 271 0.36 -5.49 -13.84
C PHE A 271 1.11 -6.00 -15.07
N VAL A 272 0.86 -5.36 -16.21
CA VAL A 272 1.54 -5.58 -17.50
C VAL A 272 3.02 -5.18 -17.43
N ASP A 273 3.92 -5.91 -18.09
CA ASP A 273 5.32 -5.47 -18.21
C ASP A 273 5.43 -4.31 -19.22
N PRO A 274 6.05 -3.17 -18.87
CA PRO A 274 6.24 -2.06 -19.81
C PRO A 274 6.92 -2.43 -21.15
N LYS A 275 7.63 -3.56 -21.25
CA LYS A 275 8.18 -4.09 -22.51
C LYS A 275 7.08 -4.43 -23.53
N GLU A 276 5.90 -4.86 -23.09
CA GLU A 276 4.75 -5.16 -23.97
C GLU A 276 4.25 -3.91 -24.71
N TYR A 277 4.48 -2.73 -24.15
CA TYR A 277 4.16 -1.43 -24.75
C TYR A 277 5.39 -0.68 -25.26
N SER A 278 6.29 -1.38 -25.94
CA SER A 278 7.54 -0.86 -26.55
C SER A 278 7.33 0.02 -27.80
N PHE A 279 6.12 0.55 -28.01
CA PHE A 279 5.77 1.41 -29.15
C PHE A 279 6.20 2.88 -28.92
N PRO A 280 6.81 3.55 -29.92
CA PRO A 280 7.12 4.97 -29.84
C PRO A 280 5.90 5.83 -29.51
N GLY A 281 6.09 6.86 -28.67
CA GLY A 281 5.05 7.84 -28.35
C GLY A 281 4.02 7.40 -27.29
N VAL A 282 3.75 6.10 -27.11
CA VAL A 282 2.72 5.59 -26.16
C VAL A 282 2.90 6.11 -24.73
N VAL A 283 4.15 6.27 -24.27
CA VAL A 283 4.49 6.85 -22.96
C VAL A 283 3.87 8.25 -22.74
N ARG A 284 3.62 9.03 -23.80
CA ARG A 284 2.97 10.36 -23.72
C ARG A 284 1.46 10.30 -23.53
N LYS A 285 0.83 9.16 -23.79
CA LYS A 285 -0.59 8.90 -23.54
C LYS A 285 -0.86 8.26 -22.17
N ASN A 286 0.18 8.02 -21.35
CA ASN A 286 0.08 7.36 -20.05
C ASN A 286 0.42 8.30 -18.90
N ARG A 287 -0.55 8.59 -18.03
CA ARG A 287 -0.38 9.42 -16.82
C ARG A 287 0.61 8.79 -15.83
N TYR A 288 0.67 7.46 -15.79
CA TYR A 288 1.63 6.69 -14.98
C TYR A 288 2.32 5.62 -15.84
N LYS A 289 3.66 5.62 -15.86
CA LYS A 289 4.47 4.74 -16.73
C LYS A 289 4.33 3.24 -16.45
N THR A 290 3.87 2.88 -15.26
CA THR A 290 3.73 1.49 -14.78
C THR A 290 2.29 1.01 -14.69
N ILE A 291 1.31 1.88 -14.97
CA ILE A 291 -0.12 1.52 -14.97
C ILE A 291 -0.57 1.49 -16.43
N LEU A 292 -0.54 0.31 -17.02
CA LEU A 292 -0.76 0.07 -18.45
C LEU A 292 -1.97 -0.87 -18.63
N PRO A 293 -2.76 -0.71 -19.70
CA PRO A 293 -3.96 -1.52 -19.91
C PRO A 293 -3.57 -2.94 -20.35
N ASN A 294 -4.15 -3.97 -19.72
CA ASN A 294 -3.94 -5.37 -20.13
C ASN A 294 -4.38 -5.57 -21.58
N THR A 295 -3.56 -6.29 -22.35
CA THR A 295 -3.64 -6.32 -23.82
C THR A 295 -4.93 -6.95 -24.35
N HIS A 296 -5.42 -8.00 -23.69
CA HIS A 296 -6.61 -8.76 -24.10
C HIS A 296 -7.94 -8.00 -23.92
N SER A 297 -8.01 -7.07 -22.96
CA SER A 297 -9.21 -6.31 -22.58
C SER A 297 -9.14 -4.83 -22.96
N ARG A 298 -8.05 -4.38 -23.60
CA ARG A 298 -7.80 -2.97 -23.93
C ARG A 298 -8.90 -2.40 -24.83
N VAL A 299 -9.31 -1.15 -24.56
CA VAL A 299 -10.12 -0.38 -25.50
C VAL A 299 -9.26 0.07 -26.68
N CYS A 300 -9.60 -0.40 -27.88
CA CYS A 300 -8.97 0.00 -29.13
C CYS A 300 -9.82 1.09 -29.80
N LEU A 301 -9.25 2.28 -29.99
CA LEU A 301 -9.90 3.32 -30.80
C LEU A 301 -9.82 2.95 -32.28
N LYS A 302 -10.85 3.28 -33.06
CA LYS A 302 -10.82 3.24 -34.53
C LYS A 302 -9.58 4.01 -35.02
N ALA A 303 -8.81 3.41 -35.92
CA ALA A 303 -7.62 4.06 -36.49
C ALA A 303 -8.03 5.30 -37.30
N LYS A 304 -7.17 6.33 -37.29
CA LYS A 304 -7.32 7.49 -38.20
C LYS A 304 -6.71 7.22 -39.58
N GLU A 305 -5.59 6.49 -39.57
CA GLU A 305 -4.80 6.10 -40.73
C GLU A 305 -4.38 4.64 -40.54
N GLU A 306 -4.23 3.87 -41.63
CA GLU A 306 -3.83 2.47 -41.53
C GLU A 306 -2.40 2.35 -40.97
N GLY A 307 -2.23 1.50 -39.95
CA GLY A 307 -0.94 1.22 -39.33
C GLY A 307 -0.54 2.14 -38.15
N ASP A 308 -1.20 3.29 -37.92
CA ASP A 308 -0.88 4.10 -36.74
C ASP A 308 -1.48 3.53 -35.45
N PHE A 309 -0.69 2.70 -34.76
CA PHE A 309 -1.00 2.20 -33.42
C PHE A 309 -1.35 3.32 -32.43
N LEU A 310 -0.71 4.50 -32.52
CA LEU A 310 -0.88 5.58 -31.56
C LEU A 310 -2.29 6.18 -31.65
N SER A 311 -2.89 6.33 -32.84
CA SER A 311 -4.30 6.71 -33.03
C SER A 311 -5.29 5.71 -32.45
N THR A 312 -4.91 4.42 -32.34
CA THR A 312 -5.73 3.35 -31.75
C THR A 312 -5.57 3.22 -30.22
N TYR A 313 -4.59 3.91 -29.63
CA TYR A 313 -4.20 3.73 -28.24
C TYR A 313 -4.89 4.72 -27.28
N ILE A 314 -5.50 4.16 -26.24
CA ILE A 314 -5.92 4.84 -25.01
C ILE A 314 -5.64 3.91 -23.82
N ASN A 315 -5.34 4.48 -22.64
CA ASN A 315 -5.12 3.72 -21.41
C ASN A 315 -6.46 3.38 -20.73
N ALA A 316 -7.18 2.45 -21.34
CA ALA A 316 -8.48 1.98 -20.87
C ALA A 316 -8.69 0.49 -21.14
N ASN A 317 -9.50 -0.16 -20.31
CA ASN A 317 -9.90 -1.57 -20.45
C ASN A 317 -11.43 -1.69 -20.36
N TYR A 318 -12.01 -2.65 -21.08
CA TYR A 318 -13.36 -3.14 -20.80
C TYR A 318 -13.34 -4.03 -19.57
N LEU A 319 -14.32 -3.85 -18.69
CA LEU A 319 -14.48 -4.65 -17.48
C LEU A 319 -15.86 -5.31 -17.48
N LYS A 320 -15.91 -6.52 -16.92
CA LYS A 320 -17.14 -7.28 -16.74
C LYS A 320 -17.99 -6.71 -15.61
N GLY A 321 -19.29 -6.99 -15.67
CA GLY A 321 -20.25 -6.64 -14.63
C GLY A 321 -20.70 -7.85 -13.83
N TYR A 322 -21.69 -7.62 -12.98
CA TYR A 322 -22.43 -8.68 -12.30
C TYR A 322 -22.94 -9.74 -13.31
N GLY A 323 -22.94 -11.01 -12.89
CA GLY A 323 -23.22 -12.16 -13.75
C GLY A 323 -22.22 -12.38 -14.90
N GLY A 324 -21.02 -11.77 -14.83
CA GLY A 324 -20.02 -11.85 -15.90
C GLY A 324 -20.37 -11.04 -17.16
N LYS A 325 -21.30 -10.08 -17.07
CA LYS A 325 -21.77 -9.28 -18.21
C LYS A 325 -20.61 -8.56 -18.90
N GLU A 326 -20.28 -8.98 -20.13
CA GLU A 326 -19.21 -8.39 -20.93
C GLU A 326 -19.44 -6.91 -21.23
N LYS A 327 -18.35 -6.13 -21.31
CA LYS A 327 -18.36 -4.67 -21.54
C LYS A 327 -19.37 -3.90 -20.66
N ALA A 328 -19.51 -4.28 -19.40
CA ALA A 328 -20.37 -3.57 -18.46
C ALA A 328 -19.83 -2.16 -18.13
N TYR A 329 -18.51 -2.05 -18.01
CA TYR A 329 -17.79 -0.81 -17.67
C TYR A 329 -16.56 -0.62 -18.57
N ILE A 330 -16.06 0.62 -18.60
CA ILE A 330 -14.69 0.92 -19.03
C ILE A 330 -13.95 1.58 -17.86
N ALA A 331 -12.85 0.99 -17.43
CA ALA A 331 -11.92 1.62 -16.49
C ALA A 331 -10.79 2.31 -17.27
N THR A 332 -10.58 3.60 -17.02
CA THR A 332 -9.58 4.43 -17.71
C THR A 332 -8.85 5.35 -16.74
N GLN A 333 -7.65 5.80 -17.10
CA GLN A 333 -6.97 6.88 -16.38
C GLN A 333 -7.74 8.21 -16.51
N GLY A 334 -7.52 9.13 -15.58
CA GLY A 334 -7.97 10.52 -15.73
C GLY A 334 -7.28 11.17 -16.93
N PRO A 335 -8.03 11.73 -17.90
CA PRO A 335 -7.45 12.34 -19.10
C PRO A 335 -6.27 13.28 -18.81
N THR A 336 -5.31 13.27 -19.72
CA THR A 336 -4.20 14.23 -19.79
C THR A 336 -4.49 15.22 -20.93
N VAL A 337 -3.82 16.38 -20.94
CA VAL A 337 -3.86 17.34 -22.06
C VAL A 337 -3.66 16.70 -23.44
N ASN A 338 -2.88 15.61 -23.54
CA ASN A 338 -2.61 14.90 -24.80
C ASN A 338 -3.68 13.86 -25.19
N THR A 339 -4.62 13.52 -24.28
CA THR A 339 -5.57 12.42 -24.44
C THR A 339 -7.03 12.83 -24.24
N VAL A 340 -7.35 14.12 -24.13
CA VAL A 340 -8.75 14.60 -24.11
C VAL A 340 -9.49 14.21 -25.39
N GLY A 341 -8.84 14.33 -26.56
CA GLY A 341 -9.40 13.88 -27.84
C GLY A 341 -9.65 12.37 -27.87
N ASP A 342 -8.66 11.56 -27.49
CA ASP A 342 -8.80 10.11 -27.38
C ASP A 342 -9.95 9.69 -26.46
N PHE A 343 -10.13 10.39 -25.34
CA PHE A 343 -11.21 10.13 -24.39
C PHE A 343 -12.59 10.41 -25.00
N TRP A 344 -12.79 11.56 -25.67
CA TRP A 344 -14.07 11.83 -26.33
C TRP A 344 -14.34 10.90 -27.52
N ARG A 345 -13.30 10.52 -28.28
CA ARG A 345 -13.38 9.47 -29.30
C ARG A 345 -13.83 8.13 -28.70
N MET A 346 -13.35 7.77 -27.51
CA MET A 346 -13.79 6.57 -26.78
C MET A 346 -15.28 6.66 -26.37
N VAL A 347 -15.68 7.78 -25.76
CA VAL A 347 -17.08 8.04 -25.34
C VAL A 347 -18.04 7.92 -26.53
N TRP A 348 -17.67 8.47 -27.69
CA TRP A 348 -18.48 8.39 -28.90
C TRP A 348 -18.46 7.00 -29.54
N GLN A 349 -17.28 6.37 -29.66
CA GLN A 349 -17.15 5.05 -30.28
C GLN A 349 -17.95 3.97 -29.55
N GLU A 350 -17.81 3.89 -28.24
CA GLU A 350 -18.44 2.85 -27.42
C GLU A 350 -19.85 3.23 -26.96
N SER A 351 -20.42 4.35 -27.44
CA SER A 351 -21.78 4.80 -27.16
C SER A 351 -22.11 4.87 -25.66
N CYS A 352 -21.14 5.36 -24.87
CA CYS A 352 -21.22 5.36 -23.41
C CYS A 352 -22.30 6.33 -22.90
N PRO A 353 -23.27 5.90 -22.08
CA PRO A 353 -24.34 6.77 -21.57
C PRO A 353 -23.94 7.56 -20.32
N ILE A 354 -22.92 7.08 -19.58
CA ILE A 354 -22.52 7.60 -18.28
C ILE A 354 -21.00 7.61 -18.15
N ILE A 355 -20.47 8.69 -17.57
CA ILE A 355 -19.11 8.78 -17.02
C ILE A 355 -19.20 8.98 -15.49
N VAL A 356 -18.38 8.27 -14.74
CA VAL A 356 -18.19 8.44 -13.28
C VAL A 356 -16.75 8.86 -13.03
N MET A 357 -16.55 10.09 -12.55
CA MET A 357 -15.26 10.69 -12.27
C MET A 357 -15.06 10.80 -10.76
N ILE A 358 -14.14 10.00 -10.22
CA ILE A 358 -13.90 9.84 -8.78
C ILE A 358 -12.54 10.45 -8.42
N THR A 359 -12.36 11.72 -8.77
CA THR A 359 -11.16 12.49 -8.46
C THR A 359 -11.42 13.98 -8.60
N ASN A 360 -10.75 14.79 -7.78
CA ASN A 360 -10.60 16.21 -8.08
C ASN A 360 -9.58 16.38 -9.22
N ILE A 361 -9.65 17.53 -9.91
CA ILE A 361 -8.74 17.91 -11.01
C ILE A 361 -7.29 17.97 -10.51
N GLU A 362 -7.09 18.69 -9.41
CA GLU A 362 -5.86 18.75 -8.64
C GLU A 362 -6.15 18.35 -7.19
N GLU A 363 -5.18 17.72 -6.54
CA GLU A 363 -5.24 17.38 -5.12
C GLU A 363 -3.97 17.89 -4.41
N LYS A 364 -2.85 17.15 -4.54
CA LYS A 364 -1.49 17.66 -4.23
C LYS A 364 -0.66 17.97 -5.49
N ASN A 365 -1.15 17.51 -6.63
CA ASN A 365 -0.63 17.59 -8.00
C ASN A 365 -1.83 17.35 -8.94
N GLU A 366 -1.70 17.65 -10.24
CA GLU A 366 -2.72 17.29 -11.25
C GLU A 366 -3.02 15.78 -11.24
N LYS A 367 -4.29 15.43 -11.06
CA LYS A 367 -4.82 14.06 -11.10
C LYS A 367 -5.66 13.81 -12.36
N CYS A 368 -6.31 14.85 -12.89
CA CYS A 368 -7.06 14.80 -14.13
C CYS A 368 -7.02 16.17 -14.79
N THR A 369 -6.79 16.24 -16.10
CA THR A 369 -7.03 17.47 -16.87
C THR A 369 -8.54 17.68 -17.00
N GLU A 370 -9.02 18.92 -16.93
CA GLU A 370 -10.43 19.24 -17.22
C GLU A 370 -10.72 18.95 -18.70
N TYR A 371 -11.68 18.06 -18.97
CA TYR A 371 -11.95 17.55 -20.32
C TYR A 371 -13.32 17.96 -20.88
N TRP A 372 -14.14 18.67 -20.11
CA TRP A 372 -15.43 19.19 -20.53
C TRP A 372 -15.36 20.71 -20.80
N PRO A 373 -16.19 21.24 -21.70
CA PRO A 373 -16.34 22.69 -21.86
C PRO A 373 -17.21 23.30 -20.75
N GLU A 374 -17.19 24.63 -20.64
CA GLU A 374 -18.21 25.40 -19.91
C GLU A 374 -19.56 25.30 -20.64
N ASP A 375 -19.62 25.80 -21.89
CA ASP A 375 -20.80 25.72 -22.77
C ASP A 375 -20.69 24.60 -23.81
N SER A 376 -19.80 24.73 -24.79
CA SER A 376 -19.60 23.75 -25.85
C SER A 376 -18.20 23.80 -26.47
N VAL A 377 -17.74 22.65 -26.97
CA VAL A 377 -16.48 22.51 -27.71
C VAL A 377 -16.66 21.49 -28.84
N ILE A 378 -15.89 21.63 -29.91
CA ILE A 378 -15.77 20.61 -30.96
C ILE A 378 -14.42 19.92 -30.75
N CYS A 379 -14.47 18.61 -30.51
CA CYS A 379 -13.30 17.77 -30.35
C CYS A 379 -13.22 16.83 -31.56
N GLU A 380 -12.35 17.17 -32.52
CA GLU A 380 -12.30 16.53 -33.85
C GLU A 380 -13.62 16.73 -34.61
N ASP A 381 -14.38 15.67 -34.89
CA ASP A 381 -15.73 15.70 -35.46
C ASP A 381 -16.83 15.86 -34.38
N ILE A 382 -16.50 15.58 -33.12
CA ILE A 382 -17.48 15.40 -32.04
C ILE A 382 -17.78 16.74 -31.36
N LYS A 383 -19.00 17.27 -31.53
CA LYS A 383 -19.48 18.42 -30.77
C LYS A 383 -20.01 17.99 -29.40
N ILE A 384 -19.33 18.43 -28.35
CA ILE A 384 -19.78 18.31 -26.95
C ILE A 384 -20.45 19.61 -26.53
N THR A 385 -21.56 19.54 -25.80
CA THR A 385 -22.30 20.70 -25.28
C THR A 385 -22.89 20.38 -23.91
N VAL A 386 -22.59 21.18 -22.89
CA VAL A 386 -23.26 21.11 -21.59
C VAL A 386 -24.70 21.61 -21.76
N LYS A 387 -25.65 20.88 -21.18
CA LYS A 387 -27.07 21.25 -21.13
C LYS A 387 -27.53 21.67 -19.74
N GLN A 388 -26.99 21.01 -18.73
CA GLN A 388 -27.33 21.26 -17.33
C GLN A 388 -26.16 20.87 -16.45
N VAL A 389 -25.97 21.60 -15.37
CA VAL A 389 -25.14 21.21 -14.23
C VAL A 389 -26.05 21.21 -13.00
N ILE A 390 -26.04 20.11 -12.25
CA ILE A 390 -26.77 19.93 -10.99
C ILE A 390 -25.72 19.71 -9.92
N GLN A 391 -25.75 20.51 -8.86
CA GLN A 391 -24.88 20.35 -7.71
C GLN A 391 -25.62 19.56 -6.63
N ALA A 392 -25.08 18.40 -6.25
CA ALA A 392 -25.40 17.70 -5.01
C ALA A 392 -24.25 17.90 -4.00
N ASP A 393 -24.40 17.37 -2.78
CA ASP A 393 -23.46 17.60 -1.69
C ASP A 393 -22.09 16.94 -1.95
N ASP A 394 -22.08 15.67 -2.38
CA ASP A 394 -20.83 14.90 -2.62
C ASP A 394 -20.42 14.79 -4.11
N TYR A 395 -21.28 15.23 -5.04
CA TYR A 395 -20.99 15.19 -6.48
C TYR A 395 -21.66 16.31 -7.30
N SER A 396 -21.03 16.68 -8.42
CA SER A 396 -21.64 17.49 -9.48
C SER A 396 -22.10 16.58 -10.62
N LEU A 397 -23.37 16.65 -11.02
CA LEU A 397 -23.91 15.95 -12.20
C LEU A 397 -23.97 16.92 -13.38
N ARG A 398 -23.19 16.65 -14.43
CA ARG A 398 -23.30 17.34 -15.73
C ARG A 398 -24.10 16.50 -16.71
N ILE A 399 -25.05 17.12 -17.41
CA ILE A 399 -25.77 16.52 -18.53
C ILE A 399 -25.22 17.12 -19.82
N PHE A 400 -24.67 16.26 -20.67
CA PHE A 400 -24.13 16.61 -21.97
C PHE A 400 -25.06 16.19 -23.11
N THR A 401 -25.06 17.00 -24.16
CA THR A 401 -25.38 16.58 -25.51
C THR A 401 -24.07 16.36 -26.27
N VAL A 402 -23.91 15.19 -26.88
CA VAL A 402 -22.78 14.85 -27.74
C VAL A 402 -23.32 14.57 -29.15
N LYS A 403 -22.73 15.17 -30.19
CA LYS A 403 -23.13 14.97 -31.58
C LYS A 403 -21.93 14.72 -32.48
N SER A 404 -22.05 13.74 -33.38
CA SER A 404 -21.26 13.61 -34.60
C SER A 404 -22.04 12.84 -35.66
N GLU A 405 -21.59 12.88 -36.91
CA GLU A 405 -22.13 12.11 -38.06
C GLU A 405 -23.66 12.26 -38.31
N GLY A 406 -24.30 13.29 -37.72
CA GLY A 406 -25.75 13.52 -37.76
C GLY A 406 -26.54 12.89 -36.61
N GLU A 407 -25.90 12.09 -35.75
CA GLU A 407 -26.50 11.52 -34.55
C GLU A 407 -26.33 12.46 -33.34
N GLU A 408 -27.27 12.40 -32.39
CA GLU A 408 -27.28 13.16 -31.14
C GLU A 408 -27.54 12.24 -29.95
N ARG A 409 -26.64 12.25 -28.97
CA ARG A 409 -26.72 11.40 -27.77
C ARG A 409 -26.70 12.26 -26.50
N THR A 410 -27.45 11.80 -25.49
CA THR A 410 -27.39 12.36 -24.13
C THR A 410 -26.41 11.53 -23.29
N LEU A 411 -25.57 12.21 -22.52
CA LEU A 411 -24.52 11.62 -21.68
C LEU A 411 -24.59 12.26 -20.28
N ARG A 412 -24.59 11.45 -19.22
CA ARG A 412 -24.48 11.93 -17.83
C ARG A 412 -23.03 11.80 -17.34
N GLN A 413 -22.50 12.81 -16.67
CA GLN A 413 -21.22 12.73 -15.96
C GLN A 413 -21.46 13.00 -14.47
N TYR A 414 -21.13 12.04 -13.63
CA TYR A 414 -21.10 12.19 -12.19
C TYR A 414 -19.66 12.50 -11.76
N TRP A 415 -19.40 13.73 -11.31
CA TRP A 415 -18.11 14.14 -10.77
C TRP A 415 -18.17 14.13 -9.24
N TYR A 416 -17.70 13.03 -8.64
CA TYR A 416 -17.63 12.83 -7.20
C TYR A 416 -16.34 13.43 -6.64
N THR A 417 -16.48 14.45 -5.80
CA THR A 417 -15.37 15.29 -5.30
C THR A 417 -14.95 14.91 -3.87
N SER A 418 -15.86 14.34 -3.08
CA SER A 418 -15.67 13.94 -1.68
C SER A 418 -14.78 12.71 -1.43
N TRP A 419 -13.95 12.28 -2.40
CA TRP A 419 -12.97 11.21 -2.17
C TRP A 419 -11.58 11.81 -1.85
N PRO A 420 -11.08 11.73 -0.60
CA PRO A 420 -9.79 12.30 -0.22
C PRO A 420 -8.57 11.67 -0.93
N ASP A 421 -7.49 12.44 -1.12
CA ASP A 421 -6.24 11.93 -1.74
C ASP A 421 -5.59 10.85 -0.89
N GLN A 422 -5.15 9.76 -1.53
CA GLN A 422 -4.44 8.63 -0.92
C GLN A 422 -5.15 7.95 0.27
N LYS A 423 -6.48 8.09 0.37
CA LYS A 423 -7.31 7.51 1.43
C LYS A 423 -8.58 6.84 0.87
N THR A 424 -9.29 6.14 1.74
CA THR A 424 -10.72 5.83 1.62
C THR A 424 -11.57 7.06 1.99
N PRO A 425 -12.84 7.15 1.58
CA PRO A 425 -13.78 8.14 2.11
C PRO A 425 -14.01 7.90 3.60
N ASP A 426 -14.10 8.97 4.40
CA ASP A 426 -14.37 8.88 5.84
C ASP A 426 -15.84 8.46 6.13
N LYS A 427 -16.70 8.40 5.09
CA LYS A 427 -18.11 7.98 5.14
C LYS A 427 -18.46 7.06 3.96
N ALA A 428 -19.13 5.95 4.24
CA ALA A 428 -19.61 5.00 3.23
C ALA A 428 -20.92 5.38 2.49
N PRO A 429 -21.94 6.03 3.11
CA PRO A 429 -23.21 6.33 2.44
C PRO A 429 -23.12 7.08 1.10
N PRO A 430 -22.30 8.15 0.95
CA PRO A 430 -22.25 8.90 -0.31
C PRO A 430 -21.77 8.07 -1.52
N LEU A 431 -20.98 7.01 -1.29
CA LEU A 431 -20.60 6.08 -2.35
C LEU A 431 -21.75 5.13 -2.73
N LEU A 432 -22.54 4.67 -1.74
CA LEU A 432 -23.73 3.85 -1.99
C LEU A 432 -24.82 4.64 -2.72
N GLU A 433 -25.00 5.91 -2.37
CA GLU A 433 -25.90 6.85 -3.05
C GLU A 433 -25.46 7.07 -4.50
N LEU A 434 -24.17 7.35 -4.75
CA LEU A 434 -23.61 7.45 -6.10
C LEU A 434 -23.81 6.14 -6.91
N VAL A 435 -23.62 4.97 -6.29
CA VAL A 435 -23.84 3.67 -6.95
C VAL A 435 -25.32 3.47 -7.29
N ARG A 436 -26.25 3.78 -6.38
CA ARG A 436 -27.70 3.72 -6.62
C ARG A 436 -28.11 4.64 -7.78
N GLU A 437 -27.66 5.89 -7.76
CA GLU A 437 -27.90 6.89 -8.81
C GLU A 437 -27.36 6.48 -10.18
N VAL A 438 -26.13 5.93 -10.24
CA VAL A 438 -25.52 5.49 -11.49
C VAL A 438 -26.22 4.25 -12.07
N GLU A 439 -26.57 3.26 -11.25
CA GLU A 439 -27.29 2.07 -11.75
C GLU A 439 -28.74 2.40 -12.13
N GLU A 440 -29.39 3.37 -11.49
CA GLU A 440 -30.71 3.84 -11.92
C GLU A 440 -30.63 4.65 -13.23
N ALA A 441 -29.67 5.56 -13.35
CA ALA A 441 -29.37 6.24 -14.60
C ALA A 441 -29.03 5.27 -15.74
N ARG A 442 -28.43 4.12 -15.43
CA ARG A 442 -28.09 3.05 -16.38
C ARG A 442 -29.30 2.25 -16.84
N LYS A 443 -30.29 2.00 -15.96
CA LYS A 443 -31.59 1.42 -16.35
C LYS A 443 -32.39 2.36 -17.26
N GLN A 444 -32.25 3.67 -17.06
CA GLN A 444 -32.88 4.72 -17.86
C GLN A 444 -32.18 4.98 -19.21
N ALA A 445 -31.00 4.40 -19.44
CA ALA A 445 -30.27 4.55 -20.69
C ALA A 445 -30.94 3.74 -21.83
N PRO A 446 -30.83 4.17 -23.10
CA PRO A 446 -31.29 3.40 -24.25
C PRO A 446 -30.76 1.95 -24.26
N PRO A 447 -31.55 0.94 -24.69
CA PRO A 447 -31.13 -0.47 -24.66
C PRO A 447 -29.83 -0.80 -25.42
N ASN A 448 -29.45 0.05 -26.38
CA ASN A 448 -28.22 -0.09 -27.18
C ASN A 448 -27.05 0.77 -26.67
N SER A 449 -27.18 1.40 -25.50
CA SER A 449 -26.08 2.13 -24.86
C SER A 449 -24.99 1.18 -24.36
N GLY A 450 -23.73 1.62 -24.50
CA GLY A 450 -22.56 0.83 -24.15
C GLY A 450 -22.11 0.97 -22.68
N PRO A 451 -20.84 0.68 -22.39
CA PRO A 451 -20.30 0.65 -21.03
C PRO A 451 -20.42 1.98 -20.28
N VAL A 452 -20.54 1.90 -18.96
CA VAL A 452 -20.33 3.04 -18.07
C VAL A 452 -18.83 3.27 -17.92
N ILE A 453 -18.34 4.47 -18.27
CA ILE A 453 -16.94 4.83 -18.05
C ILE A 453 -16.74 5.19 -16.57
N VAL A 454 -15.71 4.66 -15.93
CA VAL A 454 -15.32 5.01 -14.56
C VAL A 454 -13.83 5.36 -14.54
N HIS A 455 -13.47 6.51 -13.97
CA HIS A 455 -12.08 6.94 -13.86
C HIS A 455 -11.77 7.67 -12.55
N CYS A 456 -10.49 7.68 -12.20
CA CYS A 456 -9.91 8.55 -11.18
C CYS A 456 -8.65 9.19 -11.76
N SER A 457 -7.51 9.21 -11.04
CA SER A 457 -6.21 9.54 -11.63
C SER A 457 -5.63 8.38 -12.45
N ALA A 458 -5.34 7.24 -11.81
CA ALA A 458 -4.73 6.07 -12.47
C ALA A 458 -5.74 5.09 -13.10
N GLY A 459 -7.03 5.23 -12.77
CA GLY A 459 -8.07 4.34 -13.28
C GLY A 459 -8.05 2.93 -12.69
N ILE A 460 -7.59 2.76 -11.44
CA ILE A 460 -7.44 1.44 -10.79
C ILE A 460 -7.91 1.40 -9.32
N GLY A 461 -7.47 2.33 -8.46
CA GLY A 461 -7.81 2.32 -7.03
C GLY A 461 -9.28 2.65 -6.76
N ARG A 462 -9.61 3.95 -6.64
CA ARG A 462 -10.99 4.44 -6.47
C ARG A 462 -11.97 3.89 -7.53
N THR A 463 -11.51 3.80 -8.79
CA THR A 463 -12.23 3.17 -9.90
C THR A 463 -12.62 1.72 -9.61
N GLY A 464 -11.69 0.91 -9.08
CA GLY A 464 -11.99 -0.46 -8.70
C GLY A 464 -12.88 -0.57 -7.48
N CYS A 465 -12.76 0.33 -6.51
CA CYS A 465 -13.66 0.39 -5.35
C CYS A 465 -15.12 0.61 -5.81
N PHE A 466 -15.35 1.57 -6.70
CA PHE A 466 -16.69 1.87 -7.24
C PHE A 466 -17.26 0.73 -8.08
N ILE A 467 -16.47 0.19 -9.03
CA ILE A 467 -16.95 -0.90 -9.89
C ILE A 467 -17.22 -2.17 -9.07
N ALA A 468 -16.33 -2.52 -8.13
CA ALA A 468 -16.56 -3.62 -7.20
C ALA A 468 -17.84 -3.39 -6.39
N THR A 469 -18.01 -2.22 -5.78
CA THR A 469 -19.22 -1.89 -5.00
C THR A 469 -20.49 -2.04 -5.83
N SER A 470 -20.55 -1.52 -7.07
CA SER A 470 -21.73 -1.69 -7.94
C SER A 470 -22.02 -3.16 -8.27
N ILE A 471 -21.00 -3.95 -8.61
CA ILE A 471 -21.15 -5.39 -8.91
C ILE A 471 -21.62 -6.16 -7.67
N LEU A 472 -21.03 -5.88 -6.52
CA LEU A 472 -21.25 -6.62 -5.28
C LEU A 472 -22.56 -6.21 -4.58
N CYS A 473 -23.03 -4.97 -4.76
CA CYS A 473 -24.39 -4.56 -4.37
C CYS A 473 -25.44 -5.31 -5.21
N GLN A 474 -25.19 -5.49 -6.52
CA GLN A 474 -26.06 -6.30 -7.39
C GLN A 474 -26.04 -7.78 -7.01
N GLN A 475 -24.88 -8.34 -6.67
CA GLN A 475 -24.79 -9.72 -6.17
C GLN A 475 -25.59 -9.89 -4.87
N LEU A 476 -25.31 -9.06 -3.86
CA LEU A 476 -25.97 -9.16 -2.56
C LEU A 476 -27.49 -8.98 -2.64
N SER A 477 -27.98 -8.11 -3.53
CA SER A 477 -29.42 -7.91 -3.77
C SER A 477 -30.13 -9.10 -4.43
N ASN A 478 -29.41 -9.86 -5.27
CA ASN A 478 -29.99 -10.92 -6.10
C ASN A 478 -29.77 -12.33 -5.51
N GLU A 479 -28.68 -12.52 -4.77
CA GLU A 479 -28.21 -13.83 -4.28
C GLU A 479 -28.20 -13.93 -2.74
N ALA A 480 -28.34 -12.81 -2.01
CA ALA A 480 -28.18 -12.71 -0.56
C ALA A 480 -26.81 -13.20 -0.02
N VAL A 481 -25.79 -13.24 -0.89
CA VAL A 481 -24.38 -13.55 -0.61
C VAL A 481 -23.48 -12.63 -1.42
N VAL A 482 -22.18 -12.58 -1.09
CA VAL A 482 -21.23 -11.69 -1.78
C VAL A 482 -19.82 -12.29 -1.83
N ASP A 483 -19.13 -12.21 -2.98
CA ASP A 483 -17.75 -12.69 -3.14
C ASP A 483 -16.79 -11.57 -3.56
N ILE A 484 -16.25 -10.90 -2.55
CA ILE A 484 -15.42 -9.69 -2.71
C ILE A 484 -14.03 -10.07 -3.27
N LEU A 485 -13.53 -11.27 -2.97
CA LEU A 485 -12.28 -11.81 -3.48
C LEU A 485 -12.38 -12.16 -4.96
N GLN A 486 -13.45 -12.87 -5.37
CA GLN A 486 -13.69 -13.22 -6.77
C GLN A 486 -13.90 -11.97 -7.62
N ALA A 487 -14.72 -11.02 -7.18
CA ALA A 487 -14.92 -9.77 -7.93
C ALA A 487 -13.61 -8.97 -8.05
N THR A 488 -12.82 -8.85 -6.97
CA THR A 488 -11.51 -8.19 -7.03
C THR A 488 -10.56 -8.91 -7.98
N SER A 489 -10.58 -10.23 -7.99
CA SER A 489 -9.75 -11.07 -8.87
C SER A 489 -10.14 -10.91 -10.35
N GLN A 490 -11.44 -10.95 -10.69
CA GLN A 490 -11.92 -10.68 -12.05
C GLN A 490 -11.60 -9.24 -12.50
N LEU A 491 -11.79 -8.24 -11.63
CA LEU A 491 -11.43 -6.86 -11.95
C LEU A 491 -9.92 -6.72 -12.22
N ARG A 492 -9.07 -7.50 -11.53
CA ARG A 492 -7.63 -7.53 -11.77
C ARG A 492 -7.23 -8.33 -13.02
N LEU A 493 -7.97 -9.37 -13.40
CA LEU A 493 -7.83 -9.99 -14.73
C LEU A 493 -8.09 -8.95 -15.83
N ASP A 494 -9.24 -8.27 -15.75
CA ASP A 494 -9.67 -7.27 -16.74
C ASP A 494 -8.74 -6.04 -16.79
N ARG A 495 -8.23 -5.56 -15.63
CA ARG A 495 -7.26 -4.45 -15.54
C ARG A 495 -6.35 -4.56 -14.30
N GLY A 496 -5.04 -4.62 -14.53
CA GLY A 496 -4.02 -4.77 -13.50
C GLY A 496 -4.05 -3.66 -12.44
N GLY A 497 -4.02 -4.08 -11.17
CA GLY A 497 -3.95 -3.21 -9.99
C GLY A 497 -5.27 -2.61 -9.53
N MET A 498 -6.40 -3.06 -10.07
CA MET A 498 -7.74 -2.71 -9.59
C MET A 498 -7.90 -3.02 -8.09
N ILE A 499 -8.39 -2.02 -7.33
CA ILE A 499 -8.29 -1.92 -5.87
C ILE A 499 -6.80 -1.95 -5.44
N GLN A 500 -6.24 -0.78 -5.15
CA GLN A 500 -4.80 -0.55 -5.16
C GLN A 500 -4.12 -0.69 -3.79
N THR A 501 -4.88 -0.60 -2.69
CA THR A 501 -4.35 -0.72 -1.31
C THR A 501 -5.28 -1.57 -0.44
N ALA A 502 -4.75 -2.10 0.67
CA ALA A 502 -5.55 -2.93 1.57
C ALA A 502 -6.68 -2.13 2.24
N GLU A 503 -6.44 -0.84 2.54
CA GLU A 503 -7.48 0.07 3.06
C GLU A 503 -8.65 0.21 2.10
N GLN A 504 -8.38 0.25 0.79
CA GLN A 504 -9.43 0.26 -0.25
C GLN A 504 -10.23 -1.05 -0.28
N TYR A 505 -9.59 -2.18 0.00
CA TYR A 505 -10.23 -3.51 0.05
C TYR A 505 -11.08 -3.70 1.32
N GLN A 506 -10.58 -3.24 2.47
CA GLN A 506 -11.31 -3.15 3.74
C GLN A 506 -12.54 -2.24 3.60
N PHE A 507 -12.38 -1.08 2.97
CA PHE A 507 -13.50 -0.15 2.74
C PHE A 507 -14.60 -0.73 1.85
N VAL A 508 -14.29 -1.56 0.84
CA VAL A 508 -15.33 -2.27 0.07
C VAL A 508 -16.13 -3.24 0.97
N HIS A 509 -15.47 -3.94 1.91
CA HIS A 509 -16.17 -4.75 2.92
C HIS A 509 -17.05 -3.89 3.85
N HIS A 510 -16.57 -2.74 4.31
CA HIS A 510 -17.34 -1.83 5.17
C HIS A 510 -18.58 -1.27 4.45
N VAL A 511 -18.42 -0.87 3.19
CA VAL A 511 -19.50 -0.34 2.33
C VAL A 511 -20.58 -1.39 2.08
N LEU A 512 -20.19 -2.64 1.78
CA LEU A 512 -21.15 -3.73 1.56
C LEU A 512 -21.82 -4.19 2.87
N SER A 513 -21.09 -4.20 3.98
CA SER A 513 -21.62 -4.42 5.33
C SER A 513 -22.68 -3.38 5.72
N LEU A 514 -22.49 -2.10 5.35
CA LEU A 514 -23.50 -1.05 5.55
C LEU A 514 -24.71 -1.24 4.61
N TYR A 515 -24.46 -1.56 3.34
CA TYR A 515 -25.51 -1.77 2.33
C TYR A 515 -26.44 -2.93 2.71
N GLU A 516 -25.90 -4.01 3.26
CA GLU A 516 -26.67 -5.16 3.75
C GLU A 516 -27.68 -4.76 4.83
N ARG A 517 -27.26 -3.95 5.82
CA ARG A 517 -28.15 -3.48 6.89
C ARG A 517 -29.30 -2.64 6.34
N GLN A 518 -29.01 -1.74 5.41
CA GLN A 518 -30.03 -0.94 4.74
C GLN A 518 -31.02 -1.81 3.93
N LEU A 519 -30.57 -2.93 3.34
CA LEU A 519 -31.47 -3.87 2.68
C LEU A 519 -32.40 -4.58 3.69
N ARG A 520 -31.92 -4.93 4.89
CA ARG A 520 -32.77 -5.50 5.95
C ARG A 520 -33.81 -4.50 6.43
N GLU A 521 -33.37 -3.29 6.78
CA GLU A 521 -34.24 -2.19 7.23
C GLU A 521 -35.37 -1.95 6.21
N THR A 522 -35.03 -1.87 4.92
CA THR A 522 -36.01 -1.71 3.81
C THR A 522 -36.88 -2.95 3.54
N SER A 523 -36.66 -4.07 4.25
CA SER A 523 -37.44 -5.32 4.13
C SER A 523 -38.26 -5.67 5.38
N GLU A 524 -38.05 -4.92 6.48
CA GLU A 524 -38.82 -5.02 7.72
C GLU A 524 -39.91 -3.93 7.82
N GLU A 525 -39.85 -2.90 6.96
CA GLU A 525 -40.89 -1.86 6.72
C GLU A 525 -41.97 -2.27 5.70
#